data_AF-A0AAU3UN59-F1
#
_entry.id   AF-A0AAU3UN59-F1
#
_cell.length_a   1.000
_cell.length_b   1.000
_cell.length_c   1.000
_cell.angle_alpha   90.00
_cell.angle_beta   90.00
_cell.angle_gamma   90.00
#
_symmetry.space_group_name_H-M   'P 1'
#
loop_
_entity.id
_entity.type
_entity.pdbx_description
1 polymer ?
#
loop_
_entity_poly.entity_id
_entity_poly.type
_entity_poly.pdbx_seq_one_letter_code
_entity_poly.pdbx_strand_id
1 'polypeptide(L)'
;MTNSTRATATRRLAPLAAAALAFGTLGAGAAVVTAAPASAQSYDCPGGMFCGYDGANGTGSMIVQVDNSPVLHDIGNGGVGDRLTSYWNRTGKAVNLYDWTGQRWLLLATIADNGRGTLASWADNRTDAVEVLG
;
A
#
# COMPACT_ATOMS: atom_id res chain seq x y z
N MET A 1 55.43 -13.79 9.50
CA MET A 1 56.66 -12.98 9.42
C MET A 1 56.59 -12.23 8.09
N THR A 2 56.62 -10.88 8.15
CA THR A 2 57.24 -9.92 7.19
C THR A 2 57.05 -10.12 5.66
N ASN A 3 56.81 -9.13 4.82
CA ASN A 3 56.78 -7.67 4.94
C ASN A 3 56.14 -7.08 3.67
N SER A 4 55.68 -5.84 3.80
CA SER A 4 55.14 -4.96 2.76
C SER A 4 56.16 -4.62 1.66
N THR A 5 55.68 -4.31 0.46
CA THR A 5 56.34 -3.29 -0.39
C THR A 5 55.28 -2.33 -0.95
N ARG A 6 55.38 -1.07 -0.52
CA ARG A 6 54.62 0.07 -1.05
C ARG A 6 55.36 0.61 -2.28
N ALA A 7 54.64 0.99 -3.32
CA ALA A 7 55.16 1.90 -4.34
C ALA A 7 54.18 3.08 -4.50
N THR A 8 54.66 4.26 -4.13
CA THR A 8 54.03 5.57 -4.32
C THR A 8 54.61 6.18 -5.59
N ALA A 9 53.79 6.67 -6.53
CA ALA A 9 54.26 7.59 -7.58
C ALA A 9 53.14 8.47 -8.15
N THR A 10 53.00 9.64 -7.52
CA THR A 10 52.92 10.99 -8.09
C THR A 10 52.06 11.29 -9.32
N ARG A 11 51.00 12.05 -9.02
CA ARG A 11 50.14 12.91 -9.86
C ARG A 11 50.91 13.72 -10.92
N ARG A 12 50.44 13.72 -12.17
CA ARG A 12 50.78 14.75 -13.19
C ARG A 12 49.51 15.49 -13.62
N LEU A 13 49.58 16.81 -13.63
CA LEU A 13 48.54 17.76 -14.03
C LEU A 13 48.78 18.18 -15.50
N ALA A 14 47.69 18.15 -16.29
CA ALA A 14 47.23 18.94 -17.47
C ALA A 14 48.23 19.56 -18.49
N PRO A 15 47.87 19.70 -19.79
CA PRO A 15 47.04 20.86 -20.21
C PRO A 15 46.02 20.62 -21.35
N LEU A 16 45.31 21.72 -21.64
CA LEU A 16 44.12 22.00 -22.44
C LEU A 16 44.21 21.83 -23.97
N ALA A 17 43.01 21.88 -24.58
CA ALA A 17 42.64 22.48 -25.89
C ALA A 17 42.12 21.43 -26.90
N ALA A 18 40.80 21.24 -26.99
CA ALA A 18 39.86 22.03 -27.79
C ALA A 18 39.88 21.65 -29.28
N ALA A 19 39.01 20.71 -29.66
CA ALA A 19 38.52 20.56 -31.02
C ALA A 19 37.00 20.56 -30.96
N ALA A 20 36.43 21.74 -31.25
CA ALA A 20 35.00 21.92 -31.45
C ALA A 20 34.61 21.29 -32.80
N LEU A 21 33.72 20.30 -32.76
CA LEU A 21 32.91 19.91 -33.91
C LEU A 21 31.45 20.12 -33.49
N ALA A 22 30.90 21.24 -33.96
CA ALA A 22 29.48 21.52 -33.93
C ALA A 22 28.80 20.94 -35.17
N PHE A 23 27.51 20.66 -35.00
CA PHE A 23 26.44 20.42 -35.98
C PHE A 23 26.05 18.96 -36.26
N GLY A 24 24.79 18.64 -35.89
CA GLY A 24 24.08 17.41 -36.25
C GLY A 24 23.09 16.95 -35.16
N THR A 25 22.10 17.77 -34.78
CA THR A 25 20.66 17.58 -35.11
C THR A 25 19.87 16.59 -34.23
N LEU A 26 18.83 17.17 -33.61
CA LEU A 26 17.53 16.61 -33.21
C LEU A 26 17.48 15.83 -31.89
N GLY A 27 16.85 16.49 -30.91
CA GLY A 27 16.59 15.96 -29.59
C GLY A 27 15.55 14.85 -29.58
N ALA A 28 15.73 13.98 -28.60
CA ALA A 28 14.63 13.37 -27.87
C ALA A 28 15.06 13.44 -26.40
N GLY A 29 14.52 14.42 -25.68
CA GLY A 29 14.66 14.47 -24.24
C GLY A 29 14.11 13.15 -23.69
N ALA A 30 14.95 12.40 -22.98
CA ALA A 30 14.44 11.34 -22.12
C ALA A 30 13.57 12.04 -21.08
N ALA A 31 12.27 12.07 -21.32
CA ALA A 31 11.30 12.54 -20.35
C ALA A 31 11.48 11.67 -19.11
N VAL A 32 12.03 12.26 -18.06
CA VAL A 32 11.87 11.73 -16.71
C VAL A 32 10.36 11.69 -16.46
N VAL A 33 9.77 10.50 -16.59
CA VAL A 33 8.40 10.27 -16.14
C VAL A 33 8.47 10.32 -14.62
N THR A 34 8.39 11.53 -14.06
CA THR A 34 8.01 11.69 -12.67
C THR A 34 6.60 11.15 -12.59
N ALA A 35 6.43 9.95 -12.05
CA ALA A 35 5.10 9.48 -11.67
C ALA A 35 4.47 10.60 -10.83
N ALA A 36 3.34 11.13 -11.29
CA ALA A 36 2.55 12.04 -10.47
C ALA A 36 2.32 11.35 -9.12
N PRO A 37 2.36 12.07 -7.98
CA PRO A 37 1.92 11.46 -6.73
C PRO A 37 0.54 10.89 -7.00
N ALA A 38 0.34 9.58 -6.75
CA ALA A 38 -0.99 9.02 -6.78
C ALA A 38 -1.81 9.91 -5.84
N SER A 39 -2.77 10.67 -6.39
CA SER A 39 -3.70 11.38 -5.53
C SER A 39 -4.36 10.27 -4.73
N ALA A 40 -4.04 10.18 -3.44
CA ALA A 40 -4.72 9.26 -2.56
C ALA A 40 -6.19 9.65 -2.69
N GLN A 41 -6.99 8.84 -3.38
CA GLN A 41 -8.43 8.97 -3.27
C GLN A 41 -8.68 8.92 -1.77
N SER A 42 -9.20 10.01 -1.24
CA SER A 42 -9.23 10.19 0.20
C SER A 42 -10.19 9.15 0.73
N TYR A 43 -9.68 8.20 1.52
CA TYR A 43 -10.55 7.32 2.27
C TYR A 43 -11.44 8.21 3.13
N ASP A 44 -12.72 8.34 2.77
CA ASP A 44 -13.68 9.08 3.56
C ASP A 44 -14.25 8.15 4.63
N CYS A 45 -13.43 7.83 5.64
CA CYS A 45 -13.83 6.98 6.76
C CYS A 45 -14.00 7.84 8.01
N PRO A 46 -15.21 7.99 8.56
CA PRO A 46 -15.43 8.73 9.80
C PRO A 46 -14.62 8.16 10.98
N GLY A 47 -14.26 9.01 11.94
CA GLY A 47 -13.63 8.55 13.18
C GLY A 47 -14.60 7.67 13.99
N GLY A 48 -14.07 6.65 14.67
CA GLY A 48 -14.86 5.67 15.43
C GLY A 48 -15.37 4.50 14.60
N MET A 49 -15.08 4.46 13.29
CA MET A 49 -15.59 3.45 12.37
C MET A 49 -14.48 2.58 11.79
N PHE A 50 -14.80 1.35 11.43
CA PHE A 50 -14.09 0.61 10.41
C PHE A 50 -14.84 0.75 9.09
N CYS A 51 -14.12 1.16 8.05
CA CYS A 51 -14.68 1.34 6.71
C CYS A 51 -14.01 0.40 5.72
N GLY A 52 -14.81 -0.21 4.87
CA GLY A 52 -14.37 -1.12 3.82
C GLY A 52 -14.91 -0.72 2.45
N TYR A 53 -14.08 -0.87 1.43
CA TYR A 53 -14.34 -0.43 0.06
C TYR A 53 -14.14 -1.57 -0.92
N ASP A 54 -14.92 -1.57 -2.01
CA ASP A 54 -14.82 -2.58 -3.08
C ASP A 54 -13.74 -2.27 -4.14
N GLY A 55 -13.14 -1.08 -4.09
CA GLY A 55 -11.96 -0.73 -4.86
C GLY A 55 -10.67 -0.73 -4.03
N ALA A 56 -9.53 -0.80 -4.70
CA ALA A 56 -8.21 -0.69 -4.07
C ALA A 56 -7.96 0.74 -3.60
N ASN A 57 -7.14 0.90 -2.56
CA ASN A 57 -6.68 2.20 -2.05
C ASN A 57 -7.81 3.18 -1.72
N GLY A 58 -8.94 2.71 -1.17
CA GLY A 58 -10.08 3.53 -0.77
C GLY A 58 -10.89 4.06 -1.95
N THR A 59 -10.69 3.50 -3.15
CA THR A 59 -11.53 3.77 -4.33
C THR A 59 -12.76 2.88 -4.33
N GLY A 60 -13.68 3.11 -5.27
CA GLY A 60 -14.93 2.35 -5.36
C GLY A 60 -15.97 2.85 -4.36
N SER A 61 -16.94 1.99 -4.06
CA SER A 61 -18.00 2.26 -3.10
C SER A 61 -17.57 1.79 -1.71
N MET A 62 -17.91 2.57 -0.68
CA MET A 62 -17.85 2.06 0.69
C MET A 62 -19.01 1.07 0.88
N ILE A 63 -18.65 -0.18 1.16
CA ILE A 63 -19.61 -1.29 1.33
C ILE A 63 -19.70 -1.76 2.77
N VAL A 64 -18.72 -1.42 3.61
CA VAL A 64 -18.69 -1.72 5.03
C VAL A 64 -18.50 -0.43 5.81
N GLN A 65 -19.35 -0.22 6.80
CA GLN A 65 -19.20 0.85 7.77
C GLN A 65 -19.73 0.35 9.12
N VAL A 66 -18.82 0.00 10.03
CA VAL A 66 -19.16 -0.56 11.35
C VAL A 66 -18.55 0.30 12.44
N ASP A 67 -19.25 0.46 13.56
CA ASP A 67 -18.79 1.26 14.69
C ASP A 67 -17.78 0.50 15.57
N ASN A 68 -17.44 1.01 16.75
CA ASN A 68 -16.46 0.41 17.64
C ASN A 68 -17.03 -0.64 18.61
N SER A 69 -18.29 -1.06 18.41
CA SER A 69 -18.93 -2.07 19.25
C SER A 69 -18.18 -3.40 19.15
N PRO A 70 -17.84 -4.06 20.26
CA PRO A 70 -17.00 -5.26 20.25
C PRO A 70 -17.80 -6.51 19.86
N VAL A 71 -18.25 -6.56 18.60
CA VAL A 71 -19.07 -7.63 18.03
C VAL A 71 -18.55 -8.03 16.65
N LEU A 72 -18.97 -9.20 16.19
CA LEU A 72 -18.79 -9.65 14.82
C LEU A 72 -19.96 -9.18 13.96
N HIS A 73 -19.65 -8.44 12.91
CA HIS A 73 -20.58 -8.00 11.88
C HIS A 73 -20.49 -8.93 10.67
N ASP A 74 -21.54 -9.74 10.45
CA ASP A 74 -21.68 -10.62 9.29
C ASP A 74 -22.13 -9.81 8.07
N ILE A 75 -21.16 -9.35 7.28
CA ILE A 75 -21.40 -8.57 6.07
C ILE A 75 -21.76 -9.45 4.87
N GLY A 76 -21.41 -10.75 4.91
CA GLY A 76 -21.78 -11.76 3.93
C GLY A 76 -23.30 -11.95 3.90
N ASN A 77 -23.91 -12.19 5.06
CA ASN A 77 -25.37 -12.23 5.19
C ASN A 77 -26.04 -10.86 4.92
N GLY A 78 -25.28 -9.77 5.02
CA GLY A 78 -25.68 -8.42 4.60
C GLY A 78 -25.66 -8.17 3.09
N GLY A 79 -25.22 -9.12 2.27
CA GLY A 79 -25.18 -9.03 0.81
C GLY A 79 -23.96 -8.31 0.23
N VAL A 80 -22.93 -8.07 1.05
CA VAL A 80 -21.67 -7.44 0.63
C VAL A 80 -20.43 -8.26 0.96
N GLY A 81 -20.60 -9.53 1.32
CA GLY A 81 -19.51 -10.50 1.42
C GLY A 81 -18.74 -10.66 0.12
N ASP A 82 -17.52 -11.18 0.20
CA ASP A 82 -16.62 -11.40 -0.94
C ASP A 82 -16.33 -10.17 -1.81
N ARG A 83 -16.54 -8.95 -1.29
CA ARG A 83 -16.35 -7.70 -2.04
C ARG A 83 -15.34 -6.75 -1.44
N LEU A 84 -14.88 -7.02 -0.22
CA LEU A 84 -13.94 -6.13 0.47
C LEU A 84 -12.58 -6.20 -0.22
N THR A 85 -12.08 -5.03 -0.65
CA THR A 85 -10.80 -4.88 -1.35
C THR A 85 -9.83 -4.00 -0.57
N SER A 86 -10.30 -2.91 0.04
CA SER A 86 -9.47 -2.04 0.86
C SER A 86 -10.22 -1.54 2.10
N TYR A 87 -9.46 -1.06 3.09
CA TYR A 87 -10.00 -0.73 4.40
C TYR A 87 -9.32 0.46 5.06
N TRP A 88 -10.02 1.08 6.00
CA TRP A 88 -9.42 1.91 7.05
C TRP A 88 -10.11 1.61 8.38
N ASN A 89 -9.32 1.20 9.36
CA ASN A 89 -9.76 1.04 10.73
C ASN A 89 -9.53 2.34 11.51
N ARG A 90 -10.60 2.99 11.98
CA ARG A 90 -10.54 4.17 12.86
C ARG A 90 -11.34 3.96 14.14
N THR A 91 -11.56 2.71 14.54
CA THR A 91 -12.40 2.34 15.70
C THR A 91 -11.74 2.64 17.05
N GLY A 92 -10.43 2.88 17.09
CA GLY A 92 -9.65 2.92 18.33
C GLY A 92 -9.25 1.52 18.84
N LYS A 93 -9.55 0.47 18.07
CA LYS A 93 -9.40 -0.94 18.42
C LYS A 93 -8.83 -1.72 17.24
N ALA A 94 -8.32 -2.93 17.48
CA ALA A 94 -7.99 -3.84 16.39
C ALA A 94 -9.28 -4.48 15.82
N VAL A 95 -9.23 -4.82 14.54
CA VAL A 95 -10.36 -5.42 13.80
C VAL A 95 -9.90 -6.69 13.11
N ASN A 96 -10.64 -7.78 13.28
CA ASN A 96 -10.43 -9.02 12.54
C ASN A 96 -11.35 -9.10 11.33
N LEU A 97 -10.82 -9.57 10.21
CA LEU A 97 -11.55 -9.87 8.98
C LEU A 97 -11.63 -11.37 8.81
N TYR A 98 -12.82 -11.90 8.51
CA TYR A 98 -13.05 -13.33 8.37
C TYR A 98 -13.71 -13.69 7.04
N ASP A 99 -13.41 -14.88 6.55
CA ASP A 99 -14.05 -15.57 5.43
C ASP A 99 -15.00 -16.66 5.99
N TRP A 100 -16.22 -16.75 5.46
CA TRP A 100 -17.13 -17.85 5.76
C TRP A 100 -16.94 -19.00 4.78
N THR A 101 -16.27 -20.05 5.24
CA THR A 101 -15.99 -21.25 4.44
C THR A 101 -17.21 -22.16 4.19
N GLY A 102 -18.42 -21.75 4.56
CA GLY A 102 -19.61 -22.61 4.60
C GLY A 102 -19.73 -23.47 5.87
N GLN A 103 -18.67 -23.56 6.68
CA GLN A 103 -18.63 -24.38 7.90
C GLN A 103 -18.08 -23.64 9.12
N ARG A 104 -17.14 -22.72 8.91
CA ARG A 104 -16.47 -21.96 9.97
C ARG A 104 -15.98 -20.61 9.44
N TRP A 105 -15.80 -19.68 10.37
CA TRP A 105 -15.06 -18.43 10.17
C TRP A 105 -13.57 -18.70 10.11
N LEU A 106 -12.92 -18.33 9.01
CA LEU A 106 -11.48 -18.37 8.85
C LEU A 106 -10.93 -16.95 8.98
N LEU A 107 -10.02 -16.73 9.93
CA LEU A 107 -9.36 -15.43 10.08
C LEU A 107 -8.51 -15.16 8.85
N LEU A 108 -8.82 -14.08 8.15
CA LEU A 108 -8.03 -13.56 7.06
C LEU A 108 -6.93 -12.65 7.63
N ALA A 109 -7.33 -11.51 8.20
CA ALA A 109 -6.39 -10.48 8.63
C ALA A 109 -6.81 -9.86 9.96
N THR A 110 -5.82 -9.42 10.73
CA THR A 110 -6.02 -8.54 11.88
C THR A 110 -5.47 -7.16 11.53
N ILE A 111 -6.33 -6.16 11.59
CA ILE A 111 -6.04 -4.77 11.26
C ILE A 111 -5.89 -3.99 12.57
N ALA A 112 -4.69 -3.52 12.85
CA ALA A 112 -4.45 -2.63 13.99
C ALA A 112 -5.28 -1.34 13.87
N ASP A 113 -5.50 -0.65 14.99
CA ASP A 113 -6.10 0.68 14.96
C ASP A 113 -5.33 1.63 14.05
N ASN A 114 -6.05 2.53 13.40
CA ASN A 114 -5.57 3.42 12.35
C ASN A 114 -4.93 2.71 11.14
N GLY A 115 -4.98 1.39 11.07
CA GLY A 115 -4.51 0.58 9.96
C GLY A 115 -5.33 0.86 8.71
N ARG A 116 -4.64 1.09 7.58
CA ARG A 116 -5.26 1.40 6.30
C ARG A 116 -4.49 0.75 5.16
N GLY A 117 -5.19 0.19 4.18
CA GLY A 117 -4.54 -0.40 3.01
C GLY A 117 -5.47 -1.18 2.11
N THR A 118 -4.90 -1.65 1.01
CA THR A 118 -5.51 -2.66 0.14
C THR A 118 -5.16 -4.04 0.68
N LEU A 119 -6.12 -4.95 0.69
CA LEU A 119 -5.92 -6.33 1.14
C LEU A 119 -4.91 -7.04 0.24
N ALA A 120 -4.19 -8.00 0.83
CA ALA A 120 -3.37 -8.91 0.06
C ALA A 120 -4.26 -9.82 -0.79
N SER A 121 -3.74 -10.33 -1.90
CA SER A 121 -4.50 -11.11 -2.89
C SER A 121 -5.18 -12.37 -2.35
N TRP A 122 -4.74 -12.91 -1.21
CA TRP A 122 -5.36 -14.07 -0.57
C TRP A 122 -6.55 -13.71 0.35
N ALA A 123 -6.73 -12.45 0.69
CA ALA A 123 -7.85 -11.92 1.49
C ALA A 123 -8.80 -11.02 0.67
N ASP A 124 -8.30 -10.45 -0.43
CA ASP A 124 -9.06 -9.65 -1.37
C ASP A 124 -10.30 -10.41 -1.86
N ASN A 125 -11.47 -9.77 -1.80
CA ASN A 125 -12.75 -10.35 -2.22
C ASN A 125 -13.10 -11.69 -1.52
N ARG A 126 -12.77 -11.81 -0.23
CA ARG A 126 -13.12 -12.99 0.60
C ARG A 126 -13.72 -12.68 1.96
N THR A 127 -13.80 -11.40 2.33
CA THR A 127 -14.25 -11.05 3.68
C THR A 127 -15.77 -11.12 3.74
N ASP A 128 -16.27 -11.96 4.64
CA ASP A 128 -17.70 -12.12 4.98
C ASP A 128 -18.04 -11.57 6.36
N ALA A 129 -17.05 -11.35 7.23
CA ALA A 129 -17.29 -10.72 8.52
C ALA A 129 -16.17 -9.81 9.01
N VAL A 130 -16.57 -8.82 9.81
CA VAL A 130 -15.70 -7.84 10.45
C VAL A 130 -15.96 -7.86 11.95
N GLU A 131 -14.96 -8.19 12.76
CA GLU A 131 -15.08 -8.23 14.22
C GLU A 131 -14.22 -7.14 14.84
N VAL A 132 -14.82 -6.26 15.63
CA VAL A 132 -14.08 -5.26 16.40
C VAL A 132 -13.70 -5.85 17.76
N LEU A 133 -12.43 -5.71 18.15
CA LEU A 133 -11.94 -6.33 19.38
C LEU A 133 -12.23 -5.49 20.65
N GLY A 134 -12.62 -6.19 21.71
CA GLY A 134 -12.96 -5.66 23.05
C GLY A 134 -11.79 -5.00 23.77
#